data_AF-A0A7K0EMQ9-F1
#
_entry.id   AF-A0A7K0EMQ9-F1
#
_cell.length_a   1.000
_cell.length_b   1.000
_cell.length_c   1.000
_cell.angle_alpha   90.00
_cell.angle_beta   90.00
_cell.angle_gamma   90.00
#
_symmetry.space_group_name_H-M   'P 1'
#
loop_
_entity.id
_entity.type
_entity.pdbx_description
1 polymer ?
#
loop_
_entity_poly.entity_id
_entity_poly.type
_entity_poly.pdbx_seq_one_letter_code
_entity_poly.pdbx_strand_id
1 'polypeptide(L)'
;MDYFKNLLDLLKTEREEDRNQYRKLTETTSIAERRANGLTWYPIAIRGSELSRGDYLTVEVERTTHHDVPHQLRAGLPALFFSNHDPQKDRVEGTITYQSGNRLKITLLTDELPEWSRDGKLGVEMLFDDKSYDEMQEALKAANSLAESSQNRLVNILTGQKSPTFHPDLPQINNPRLNDSQNRAVEKIRAANELAIVHGPPGTGKTTTLVQAIKTLIRQDHQKILVVAPSNTAVDLLSEKLHDEGINVLRIGNPARISERLTALTLDQKMADHPLMKEAKKLKKQANEFKNMAHKYKRQFGKAERDQRKALFDEAHRIMKDVGNTEQYIIDDLVAKAQVITATLVGSNQYMIRNLTFHTVVIDEAGQALEPACWIPILKAQKLILAGDHCQLPPTIKSAEAARKGLSTTLLEKCVLLHPESVSLLDEQYRMHERIMGYSSKVFYGSQLKAHASVATHELFPGDSALLFIDTAGCGFEEKLEGTSSTNPEEAALLIKHLTQVVTELAPFYAPTDFPTIAVISPYKQQLNVLNEQLLHAPDLQPYLAKISANTIDSFQGQERDIVYISMTRSNDQQEIGFLADIRRMNVAMTRARKKLVVVGDSATLASLPFYADFITYAETHNTYHSAWEWL
;
A
#
# COMPACT_ATOMS: atom_id res chain seq x y z
N MET A 1 -2.67 -5.32 31.38
CA MET A 1 -2.28 -3.92 31.11
C MET A 1 -3.42 -3.23 30.36
N ASP A 2 -3.72 -1.97 30.65
CA ASP A 2 -4.78 -1.24 29.94
C ASP A 2 -4.44 -0.91 28.48
N TYR A 3 -3.15 -1.00 28.09
CA TYR A 3 -2.66 -0.72 26.74
C TYR A 3 -3.40 -1.50 25.64
N PHE A 4 -3.39 -2.84 25.70
CA PHE A 4 -4.01 -3.68 24.67
C PHE A 4 -5.53 -3.64 24.71
N LYS A 5 -6.13 -3.44 25.89
CA LYS A 5 -7.58 -3.27 26.04
C LYS A 5 -8.05 -2.00 25.35
N ASN A 6 -7.38 -0.88 25.60
CA ASN A 6 -7.67 0.39 24.93
C ASN A 6 -7.53 0.26 23.41
N LEU A 7 -6.44 -0.33 22.94
CA LEU A 7 -6.21 -0.51 21.50
C LEU A 7 -7.27 -1.40 20.83
N LEU A 8 -7.74 -2.44 21.54
CA LEU A 8 -8.82 -3.30 21.08
C LEU A 8 -10.14 -2.53 20.97
N ASP A 9 -10.44 -1.65 21.91
CA ASP A 9 -11.67 -0.83 21.88
C ASP A 9 -11.61 0.21 20.75
N LEU A 10 -10.46 0.85 20.53
CA LEU A 10 -10.26 1.74 19.37
C LEU A 10 -10.45 1.01 18.04
N LEU A 11 -9.95 -0.23 17.93
CA LEU A 11 -10.11 -1.05 16.74
C LEU A 11 -11.58 -1.44 16.51
N LYS A 12 -12.35 -1.68 17.57
CA LYS A 12 -13.80 -1.93 17.45
C LYS A 12 -14.55 -0.71 16.94
N THR A 13 -14.25 0.48 17.49
CA THR A 13 -14.85 1.74 17.04
C THR A 13 -14.53 2.01 15.57
N GLU A 14 -13.28 1.74 15.15
CA GLU A 14 -12.87 1.84 13.75
C GLU A 14 -13.63 0.86 12.85
N ARG A 15 -13.70 -0.42 13.23
CA ARG A 15 -14.44 -1.46 12.47
C ARG A 15 -15.90 -1.10 12.30
N GLU A 16 -16.53 -0.59 13.35
CA GLU A 16 -17.95 -0.23 13.32
C GLU A 16 -18.22 0.94 12.37
N GLU A 17 -17.38 1.99 12.42
CA GLU A 17 -17.51 3.13 11.52
C GLU A 17 -17.24 2.74 10.06
N ASP A 18 -16.17 1.98 9.79
CA ASP A 18 -15.85 1.50 8.44
C ASP A 18 -16.98 0.62 7.87
N ARG A 19 -17.54 -0.27 8.70
CA ARG A 19 -18.70 -1.09 8.32
C ARG A 19 -19.94 -0.23 8.04
N ASN A 20 -20.18 0.81 8.84
CA ASN A 20 -21.30 1.73 8.63
C ASN A 20 -21.16 2.54 7.35
N GLN A 21 -19.94 3.01 7.03
CA GLN A 21 -19.64 3.68 5.76
C GLN A 21 -19.84 2.73 4.58
N TYR A 22 -19.35 1.50 4.68
CA TYR A 22 -19.57 0.46 3.67
C TYR A 22 -21.06 0.18 3.44
N ARG A 23 -21.87 0.03 4.50
CA ARG A 23 -23.32 -0.18 4.39
C ARG A 23 -24.03 0.98 3.68
N LYS A 24 -23.71 2.23 4.02
CA LYS A 24 -24.23 3.42 3.34
C LYS A 24 -23.86 3.44 1.84
N LEU A 25 -22.71 2.89 1.47
CA LEU A 25 -22.30 2.83 0.07
C LEU A 25 -22.89 1.65 -0.70
N THR A 26 -23.41 0.63 -0.03
CA THR A 26 -23.82 -0.65 -0.65
C THR A 26 -25.28 -1.03 -0.51
N GLU A 27 -25.93 -0.70 0.62
CA GLU A 27 -27.32 -1.08 0.91
C GLU A 27 -28.32 -0.04 0.38
N THR A 28 -27.94 1.23 0.34
CA THR A 28 -28.82 2.33 -0.06
C THR A 28 -28.62 2.79 -1.51
N THR A 29 -27.76 2.10 -2.28
CA THR A 29 -27.37 2.51 -3.63
C THR A 29 -27.70 1.42 -4.66
N SER A 30 -28.07 1.84 -5.86
CA SER A 30 -28.33 0.94 -6.98
C SER A 30 -27.04 0.27 -7.48
N ILE A 31 -27.15 -0.87 -8.19
CA ILE A 31 -25.98 -1.51 -8.84
C ILE A 31 -25.26 -0.54 -9.79
N ALA A 32 -26.00 0.36 -10.45
CA ALA A 32 -25.41 1.36 -11.34
C ALA A 32 -24.54 2.38 -10.58
N GLU A 33 -25.00 2.85 -9.42
CA GLU A 33 -24.24 3.76 -8.54
C GLU A 33 -23.05 3.05 -7.91
N ARG A 34 -23.21 1.81 -7.43
CA ARG A 34 -22.09 1.01 -6.89
C ARG A 34 -20.99 0.79 -7.93
N ARG A 35 -21.38 0.57 -9.18
CA ARG A 35 -20.45 0.50 -10.31
C ARG A 35 -19.77 1.84 -10.58
N ALA A 36 -20.51 2.95 -10.58
CA ALA A 36 -19.95 4.29 -10.78
C ALA A 36 -18.95 4.66 -9.66
N ASN A 37 -19.21 4.20 -8.43
CA ASN A 37 -18.32 4.34 -7.28
C ASN A 37 -17.14 3.34 -7.28
N GLY A 38 -17.08 2.46 -8.28
CA GLY A 38 -15.99 1.50 -8.46
C GLY A 38 -16.02 0.29 -7.51
N LEU A 39 -17.15 0.03 -6.85
CA LEU A 39 -17.32 -1.06 -5.88
C LEU A 39 -17.73 -2.38 -6.55
N THR A 40 -18.32 -2.30 -7.74
CA THR A 40 -18.95 -3.45 -8.42
C THR A 40 -18.58 -3.48 -9.90
N TRP A 41 -18.16 -4.65 -10.40
CA TRP A 41 -18.13 -4.96 -11.82
C TRP A 41 -19.46 -5.60 -12.23
N TYR A 42 -20.20 -4.91 -13.11
CA TYR A 42 -21.48 -5.39 -13.64
C TYR A 42 -21.83 -4.71 -14.97
N PRO A 43 -22.28 -5.45 -16.01
CA PRO A 43 -22.28 -6.92 -16.10
C PRO A 43 -20.88 -7.50 -16.38
N ILE A 44 -20.69 -8.76 -16.00
CA ILE A 44 -19.51 -9.57 -16.33
C ILE A 44 -19.90 -10.85 -17.08
N ALA A 45 -18.93 -11.47 -17.74
CA ALA A 45 -19.06 -12.78 -18.37
C ALA A 45 -18.02 -13.75 -17.82
N ILE A 46 -18.40 -15.01 -17.61
CA ILE A 46 -17.46 -16.08 -17.23
C ILE A 46 -16.66 -16.48 -18.46
N ARG A 47 -15.33 -16.52 -18.35
CA ARG A 47 -14.40 -16.98 -19.39
C ARG A 47 -13.83 -18.36 -19.13
N GLY A 48 -13.79 -18.77 -17.87
CA GLY A 48 -13.37 -20.11 -17.47
C GLY A 48 -13.59 -20.35 -15.99
N SER A 49 -13.45 -21.60 -15.57
CA SER A 49 -13.39 -21.97 -14.17
C SER A 49 -12.44 -23.15 -13.96
N GLU A 50 -11.75 -23.15 -12.82
CA GLU A 50 -10.78 -24.16 -12.44
C GLU A 50 -10.86 -24.44 -10.94
N LEU A 51 -10.66 -25.69 -10.53
CA LEU A 51 -10.57 -26.03 -9.10
C LEU A 51 -9.22 -25.59 -8.56
N SER A 52 -9.25 -24.76 -7.53
CA SER A 52 -8.08 -24.31 -6.77
C SER A 52 -7.81 -25.23 -5.57
N ARG A 53 -6.99 -24.79 -4.63
CA ARG A 53 -6.62 -25.52 -3.42
C ARG A 53 -7.77 -25.57 -2.42
N GLY A 54 -7.94 -26.70 -1.73
CA GLY A 54 -8.99 -26.89 -0.72
C GLY A 54 -10.41 -27.03 -1.28
N ASP A 55 -10.52 -27.58 -2.50
CA ASP A 55 -11.79 -27.74 -3.23
C ASP A 55 -12.52 -26.45 -3.59
N TYR A 56 -11.90 -25.28 -3.46
CA TYR A 56 -12.51 -24.00 -3.86
C TYR A 56 -12.44 -23.77 -5.37
N LEU A 57 -13.55 -23.32 -5.95
CA LEU A 57 -13.65 -23.00 -7.37
C LEU A 57 -13.09 -21.60 -7.66
N THR A 58 -12.14 -21.50 -8.58
CA THR A 58 -11.71 -20.22 -9.16
C THR A 58 -12.43 -19.97 -10.46
N VAL A 59 -13.07 -18.81 -10.58
CA VAL A 59 -13.81 -18.39 -11.77
C VAL A 59 -13.09 -17.21 -12.40
N GLU A 60 -12.74 -17.35 -13.68
CA GLU A 60 -12.22 -16.24 -14.50
C GLU A 60 -13.39 -15.50 -15.12
N VAL A 61 -13.47 -14.20 -14.88
CA VAL A 61 -14.53 -13.32 -15.34
C VAL A 61 -13.94 -12.13 -16.09
N GLU A 62 -14.72 -11.61 -17.05
CA GLU A 62 -14.37 -10.42 -17.82
C GLU A 62 -15.50 -9.41 -17.80
N ARG A 63 -15.15 -8.13 -17.62
CA ARG A 63 -16.11 -7.03 -17.72
C ARG A 63 -16.53 -6.83 -19.18
N THR A 64 -17.83 -6.87 -19.45
CA THR A 64 -18.34 -6.79 -20.83
C THR A 64 -18.63 -5.36 -21.29
N THR A 65 -18.88 -4.43 -20.37
CA THR A 65 -19.13 -3.00 -20.67
C THR A 65 -18.52 -2.08 -19.62
N HIS A 66 -18.47 -0.78 -19.91
CA HIS A 66 -17.99 0.27 -18.99
C HIS A 66 -16.52 0.12 -18.60
N HIS A 67 -15.67 -0.26 -19.57
CA HIS A 67 -14.22 -0.47 -19.36
C HIS A 67 -13.49 0.79 -18.88
N ASP A 68 -14.08 1.95 -19.15
CA ASP A 68 -13.65 3.29 -18.76
C ASP A 68 -13.92 3.63 -17.29
N VAL A 69 -14.82 2.91 -16.61
CA VAL A 69 -15.17 3.22 -15.23
C VAL A 69 -14.13 2.65 -14.26
N PRO A 70 -13.43 3.51 -13.47
CA PRO A 70 -12.43 3.07 -12.51
C PRO A 70 -13.05 2.24 -11.38
N HIS A 71 -12.27 1.35 -10.79
CA HIS A 71 -12.74 0.45 -9.74
C HIS A 71 -11.70 0.22 -8.65
N GLN A 72 -12.17 -0.32 -7.52
CA GLN A 72 -11.35 -0.60 -6.34
C GLN A 72 -11.03 -2.10 -6.17
N LEU A 73 -11.65 -2.96 -6.98
CA LEU A 73 -11.40 -4.41 -7.01
C LEU A 73 -9.94 -4.71 -7.33
N ARG A 74 -9.26 -5.42 -6.43
CA ARG A 74 -7.85 -5.80 -6.53
C ARG A 74 -7.64 -7.17 -5.88
N ALA A 75 -6.54 -7.83 -6.23
CA ALA A 75 -6.19 -9.11 -5.64
C ALA A 75 -6.05 -9.01 -4.11
N GLY A 76 -6.55 -10.04 -3.41
CA GLY A 76 -6.60 -10.14 -1.96
C GLY A 76 -7.91 -9.62 -1.33
N LEU A 77 -8.76 -8.89 -2.06
CA LEU A 77 -10.01 -8.40 -1.50
C LEU A 77 -11.08 -9.50 -1.41
N PRO A 78 -11.87 -9.53 -0.31
CA PRO A 78 -13.09 -10.31 -0.28
C PRO A 78 -14.11 -9.70 -1.24
N ALA A 79 -14.83 -10.57 -1.94
CA ALA A 79 -15.80 -10.16 -2.95
C ALA A 79 -16.97 -11.13 -3.03
N LEU A 80 -18.10 -10.61 -3.47
CA LEU A 80 -19.34 -11.33 -3.71
C LEU A 80 -19.51 -11.55 -5.21
N PHE A 81 -19.59 -12.81 -5.63
CA PHE A 81 -20.05 -13.17 -6.96
C PHE A 81 -21.57 -13.33 -6.92
N PHE A 82 -22.32 -12.64 -7.78
CA PHE A 82 -23.78 -12.62 -7.73
C PHE A 82 -24.44 -12.62 -9.11
N SER A 83 -25.73 -12.98 -9.15
CA SER A 83 -26.64 -12.74 -10.27
C SER A 83 -27.72 -11.72 -9.91
N ASN A 84 -28.19 -10.97 -10.91
CA ASN A 84 -29.34 -10.07 -10.75
C ASN A 84 -30.71 -10.77 -10.82
N HIS A 85 -30.75 -12.10 -11.05
CA HIS A 85 -31.99 -12.87 -11.17
C HIS A 85 -32.73 -12.95 -9.83
N ASP A 86 -32.12 -13.49 -8.78
CA ASP A 86 -32.53 -13.33 -7.38
C ASP A 86 -31.36 -12.75 -6.56
N PRO A 87 -31.22 -11.42 -6.49
CA PRO A 87 -30.08 -10.79 -5.84
C PRO A 87 -29.90 -11.20 -4.38
N GLN A 88 -30.95 -11.66 -3.68
CA GLN A 88 -30.86 -12.06 -2.28
C GLN A 88 -30.30 -13.47 -2.07
N LYS A 89 -30.50 -14.37 -3.03
CA LYS A 89 -30.09 -15.78 -2.92
C LYS A 89 -28.97 -16.16 -3.88
N ASP A 90 -28.91 -15.55 -5.05
CA ASP A 90 -27.97 -15.87 -6.11
C ASP A 90 -26.64 -15.15 -5.87
N ARG A 91 -25.99 -15.50 -4.77
CA ARG A 91 -24.75 -14.87 -4.31
C ARG A 91 -23.83 -15.87 -3.61
N VAL A 92 -22.53 -15.77 -3.85
CA VAL A 92 -21.48 -16.57 -3.21
C VAL A 92 -20.28 -15.69 -2.92
N GLU A 93 -19.76 -15.81 -1.71
CA GLU A 93 -18.55 -15.11 -1.29
C GLU A 93 -17.29 -15.77 -1.83
N GLY A 94 -16.26 -14.96 -2.06
CA GLY A 94 -14.96 -15.40 -2.51
C GLY A 94 -13.88 -14.36 -2.24
N THR A 95 -12.67 -14.67 -2.67
CA THR A 95 -11.53 -13.75 -2.64
C THR A 95 -11.02 -13.54 -4.04
N ILE A 96 -10.77 -12.28 -4.42
CA ILE A 96 -10.17 -11.95 -5.71
C ILE A 96 -8.72 -12.40 -5.67
N THR A 97 -8.32 -13.31 -6.55
CA THR A 97 -6.94 -13.82 -6.63
C THR A 97 -6.12 -13.10 -7.68
N TYR A 98 -6.78 -12.56 -8.71
CA TYR A 98 -6.11 -11.86 -9.80
C TYR A 98 -7.01 -10.77 -10.36
N GLN A 99 -6.44 -9.62 -10.70
CA GLN A 99 -7.12 -8.59 -11.48
C GLN A 99 -6.11 -7.92 -12.42
N SER A 100 -6.45 -7.84 -13.70
CA SER A 100 -5.66 -7.16 -14.72
C SER A 100 -6.55 -6.66 -15.84
N GLY A 101 -6.50 -5.35 -16.10
CA GLY A 101 -7.40 -4.70 -17.05
C GLY A 101 -8.86 -5.09 -16.79
N ASN A 102 -9.53 -5.62 -17.81
CA ASN A 102 -10.93 -6.04 -17.74
C ASN A 102 -11.14 -7.50 -17.27
N ARG A 103 -10.07 -8.20 -16.88
CA ARG A 103 -10.13 -9.60 -16.42
C ARG A 103 -9.88 -9.70 -14.92
N LEU A 104 -10.61 -10.60 -14.28
CA LEU A 104 -10.52 -10.88 -12.86
C LEU A 104 -10.67 -12.38 -12.62
N LYS A 105 -9.91 -12.93 -11.66
CA LYS A 105 -10.17 -14.26 -11.11
C LYS A 105 -10.64 -14.13 -9.66
N ILE A 106 -11.73 -14.83 -9.34
CA ILE A 106 -12.27 -14.91 -7.98
C ILE A 106 -12.31 -16.38 -7.55
N THR A 107 -11.72 -16.68 -6.40
CA THR A 107 -11.83 -17.99 -5.76
C THR A 107 -13.01 -17.97 -4.81
N LEU A 108 -14.06 -18.72 -5.17
CA LEU A 108 -15.32 -18.80 -4.46
C LEU A 108 -15.24 -19.84 -3.33
N LEU A 109 -15.98 -19.61 -2.25
CA LEU A 109 -16.11 -20.55 -1.13
C LEU A 109 -17.08 -21.71 -1.44
N THR A 110 -17.03 -22.25 -2.65
CA THR A 110 -17.82 -23.38 -3.18
C THR A 110 -16.95 -24.25 -4.07
N ASP A 111 -17.31 -25.52 -4.23
CA ASP A 111 -16.58 -26.50 -5.05
C ASP A 111 -17.12 -26.65 -6.48
N GLU A 112 -18.31 -26.12 -6.74
CA GLU A 112 -18.94 -26.13 -8.06
C GLU A 112 -19.50 -24.75 -8.42
N LEU A 113 -19.58 -24.49 -9.73
CA LEU A 113 -20.14 -23.25 -10.25
C LEU A 113 -21.64 -23.26 -9.94
N PRO A 114 -22.17 -22.28 -9.20
CA PRO A 114 -23.57 -22.31 -8.78
C PRO A 114 -24.51 -22.38 -9.99
N GLU A 115 -25.62 -23.13 -9.93
CA GLU A 115 -26.53 -23.29 -11.07
C GLU A 115 -27.06 -21.95 -11.59
N TRP A 116 -27.39 -21.03 -10.67
CA TRP A 116 -27.84 -19.66 -10.96
C TRP A 116 -26.80 -18.81 -11.71
N SER A 117 -25.55 -19.24 -11.81
CA SER A 117 -24.52 -18.53 -12.59
C SER A 117 -24.83 -18.48 -14.10
N ARG A 118 -25.84 -19.25 -14.55
CA ARG A 118 -26.35 -19.24 -15.93
C ARG A 118 -27.58 -18.35 -16.11
N ASP A 119 -28.14 -17.87 -15.01
CA ASP A 119 -29.39 -17.12 -14.99
C ASP A 119 -29.08 -15.64 -14.77
N GLY A 120 -29.67 -14.77 -15.60
CA GLY A 120 -29.50 -13.32 -15.47
C GLY A 120 -28.12 -12.79 -15.86
N LYS A 121 -27.83 -11.57 -15.42
CA LYS A 121 -26.55 -10.87 -15.57
C LYS A 121 -25.76 -11.02 -14.28
N LEU A 122 -24.49 -11.35 -14.44
CA LEU A 122 -23.58 -11.60 -13.34
C LEU A 122 -22.84 -10.33 -12.93
N GLY A 123 -22.40 -10.29 -11.67
CA GLY A 123 -21.56 -9.24 -11.13
C GLY A 123 -20.55 -9.75 -10.10
N VAL A 124 -19.50 -8.96 -9.88
CA VAL A 124 -18.58 -9.11 -8.75
C VAL A 124 -18.58 -7.81 -7.96
N GLU A 125 -18.86 -7.89 -6.67
CA GLU A 125 -18.95 -6.76 -5.75
C GLU A 125 -17.93 -6.89 -4.63
N MET A 126 -17.27 -5.80 -4.27
CA MET A 126 -16.35 -5.75 -3.13
C MET A 126 -17.11 -5.96 -1.83
N LEU A 127 -16.63 -6.86 -0.96
CA LEU A 127 -17.17 -7.05 0.39
C LEU A 127 -16.38 -6.24 1.43
N PHE A 128 -16.98 -6.06 2.60
CA PHE A 128 -16.29 -5.52 3.78
C PHE A 128 -15.21 -6.52 4.26
N ASP A 129 -14.04 -6.00 4.64
CA ASP A 129 -12.90 -6.83 5.05
C ASP A 129 -12.94 -7.16 6.55
N ASP A 130 -13.89 -7.99 6.95
CA ASP A 130 -13.99 -8.46 8.34
C ASP A 130 -12.74 -9.23 8.79
N LYS A 131 -12.12 -9.97 7.87
CA LYS A 131 -10.98 -10.84 8.16
C LYS A 131 -9.79 -10.04 8.69
N SER A 132 -9.43 -8.93 8.06
CA SER A 132 -8.31 -8.10 8.55
C SER A 132 -8.54 -7.61 9.98
N TYR A 133 -9.78 -7.21 10.32
CA TYR A 133 -10.12 -6.82 11.69
C TYR A 133 -10.06 -7.99 12.67
N ASP A 134 -10.53 -9.16 12.29
CA ASP A 134 -10.48 -10.36 13.13
C ASP A 134 -9.03 -10.75 13.45
N GLU A 135 -8.15 -10.76 12.44
CA GLU A 135 -6.71 -11.05 12.61
C GLU A 135 -6.03 -10.04 13.55
N MET A 136 -6.34 -8.75 13.40
CA MET A 136 -5.85 -7.70 14.31
C MET A 136 -6.36 -7.90 15.74
N GLN A 137 -7.65 -8.22 15.92
CA GLN A 137 -8.23 -8.45 17.25
C GLN A 137 -7.60 -9.67 17.95
N GLU A 138 -7.42 -10.77 17.24
CA GLU A 138 -6.78 -11.98 17.78
C GLU A 138 -5.33 -11.72 18.17
N ALA A 139 -4.58 -10.98 17.34
CA ALA A 139 -3.22 -10.56 17.69
C ALA A 139 -3.19 -9.71 18.97
N LEU A 140 -4.11 -8.76 19.13
CA LEU A 140 -4.18 -7.94 20.35
C LEU A 140 -4.52 -8.76 21.60
N LYS A 141 -5.44 -9.73 21.49
CA LYS A 141 -5.78 -10.63 22.60
C LYS A 141 -4.57 -11.48 23.01
N ALA A 142 -3.85 -12.03 22.03
CA ALA A 142 -2.64 -12.80 22.26
C ALA A 142 -1.50 -11.94 22.85
N ALA A 143 -1.35 -10.70 22.38
CA ALA A 143 -0.38 -9.77 22.95
C ALA A 143 -0.72 -9.42 24.41
N ASN A 144 -2.01 -9.23 24.74
CA ASN A 144 -2.45 -8.97 26.10
C ASN A 144 -2.14 -10.14 27.06
N SER A 145 -2.39 -11.38 26.64
CA SER A 145 -2.10 -12.56 27.48
C SER A 145 -0.59 -12.72 27.74
N LEU A 146 0.24 -12.47 26.72
CA LEU A 146 1.69 -12.49 26.85
C LEU A 146 2.20 -11.36 27.76
N ALA A 147 1.61 -10.18 27.66
CA ALA A 147 1.88 -9.04 28.54
C ALA A 147 1.58 -9.37 30.02
N GLU A 148 0.45 -10.02 30.30
CA GLU A 148 0.06 -10.42 31.66
C GLU A 148 1.00 -11.47 32.25
N SER A 149 1.50 -12.39 31.42
CA SER A 149 2.47 -13.40 31.86
C SER A 149 3.88 -12.84 32.13
N SER A 150 4.18 -11.62 31.68
CA SER A 150 5.53 -11.00 31.69
C SER A 150 6.63 -11.82 30.99
N GLN A 151 6.27 -12.87 30.24
CA GLN A 151 7.23 -13.79 29.63
C GLN A 151 7.79 -13.28 28.30
N ASN A 152 7.08 -12.40 27.59
CA ASN A 152 7.52 -11.93 26.27
C ASN A 152 8.34 -10.62 26.38
N ARG A 153 9.64 -10.74 26.10
CA ARG A 153 10.59 -9.60 26.16
C ARG A 153 10.23 -8.48 25.19
N LEU A 154 9.84 -8.81 23.96
CA LEU A 154 9.55 -7.84 22.91
C LEU A 154 8.28 -7.04 23.24
N VAL A 155 7.23 -7.70 23.73
CA VAL A 155 6.00 -7.02 24.20
C VAL A 155 6.32 -5.98 25.27
N ASN A 156 7.15 -6.34 26.26
CA ASN A 156 7.50 -5.43 27.35
C ASN A 156 8.33 -4.24 26.88
N ILE A 157 9.20 -4.42 25.88
CA ILE A 157 9.98 -3.32 25.31
C ILE A 157 9.06 -2.38 24.52
N LEU A 158 8.26 -2.91 23.60
CA LEU A 158 7.40 -2.10 22.73
C LEU A 158 6.29 -1.35 23.47
N THR A 159 5.91 -1.82 24.66
CA THR A 159 4.96 -1.15 25.57
C THR A 159 5.63 -0.26 26.62
N GLY A 160 6.96 -0.10 26.56
CA GLY A 160 7.72 0.83 27.41
C GLY A 160 8.05 0.33 28.82
N GLN A 161 7.87 -0.95 29.11
CA GLN A 161 8.19 -1.52 30.43
C GLN A 161 9.66 -1.89 30.62
N LYS A 162 10.38 -2.12 29.51
CA LYS A 162 11.82 -2.42 29.49
C LYS A 162 12.48 -1.66 28.35
N SER A 163 13.78 -1.42 28.48
CA SER A 163 14.59 -0.85 27.40
C SER A 163 15.19 -1.96 26.53
N PRO A 164 15.36 -1.70 25.22
CA PRO A 164 16.10 -2.59 24.32
C PRO A 164 17.58 -2.65 24.69
N THR A 165 18.22 -3.74 24.29
CA THR A 165 19.65 -3.97 24.55
C THR A 165 20.41 -4.21 23.25
N PHE A 166 21.72 -4.00 23.30
CA PHE A 166 22.61 -4.09 22.15
C PHE A 166 23.84 -4.96 22.46
N HIS A 167 24.31 -5.71 21.48
CA HIS A 167 25.58 -6.41 21.51
C HIS A 167 26.75 -5.41 21.37
N PRO A 168 27.61 -5.28 22.40
CA PRO A 168 28.64 -4.25 22.42
C PRO A 168 29.85 -4.54 21.50
N ASP A 169 30.11 -5.81 21.16
CA ASP A 169 31.38 -6.24 20.56
C ASP A 169 31.22 -6.89 19.18
N LEU A 170 30.48 -6.24 18.27
CA LEU A 170 30.40 -6.70 16.88
C LEU A 170 31.48 -6.02 16.03
N PRO A 171 32.20 -6.77 15.16
CA PRO A 171 33.13 -6.17 14.22
C PRO A 171 32.38 -5.19 13.31
N GLN A 172 32.97 -4.02 13.08
CA GLN A 172 32.41 -3.02 12.18
C GLN A 172 32.36 -3.56 10.75
N ILE A 173 31.27 -3.24 10.06
CA ILE A 173 31.08 -3.63 8.66
C ILE A 173 30.81 -2.35 7.90
N ASN A 174 31.71 -2.03 6.99
CA ASN A 174 31.52 -0.91 6.07
C ASN A 174 31.09 -1.46 4.70
N ASN A 175 29.89 -1.09 4.26
CA ASN A 175 29.44 -1.35 2.91
C ASN A 175 29.72 -0.11 2.04
N PRO A 176 30.62 -0.19 1.05
CA PRO A 176 30.96 0.97 0.21
C PRO A 176 29.81 1.43 -0.69
N ARG A 177 28.73 0.64 -0.82
CA ARG A 177 27.50 1.05 -1.54
C ARG A 177 26.57 1.91 -0.71
N LEU A 178 26.84 2.06 0.59
CA LEU A 178 26.03 2.83 1.51
C LEU A 178 26.81 4.07 1.97
N ASN A 179 26.08 5.15 2.25
CA ASN A 179 26.67 6.31 2.92
C ASN A 179 26.85 6.05 4.43
N ASP A 180 27.41 7.02 5.15
CA ASP A 180 27.71 6.88 6.57
C ASP A 180 26.46 6.65 7.45
N SER A 181 25.36 7.38 7.23
CA SER A 181 24.15 7.20 8.05
C SER A 181 23.47 5.86 7.80
N GLN A 182 23.49 5.39 6.55
CA GLN A 182 22.99 4.06 6.18
C GLN A 182 23.88 2.95 6.78
N ASN A 183 25.20 3.07 6.73
CA ASN A 183 26.11 2.12 7.39
C ASN A 183 25.88 2.08 8.90
N ARG A 184 25.78 3.23 9.57
CA ARG A 184 25.43 3.29 11.01
C ARG A 184 24.10 2.62 11.33
N ALA A 185 23.09 2.78 10.47
CA ALA A 185 21.81 2.12 10.63
C ALA A 185 21.92 0.58 10.51
N VAL A 186 22.69 0.08 9.53
CA VAL A 186 22.98 -1.36 9.38
C VAL A 186 23.71 -1.91 10.61
N GLU A 187 24.69 -1.18 11.14
CA GLU A 187 25.41 -1.57 12.36
C GLU A 187 24.50 -1.62 13.58
N LYS A 188 23.64 -0.62 13.77
CA LYS A 188 22.68 -0.60 14.89
C LYS A 188 21.67 -1.74 14.79
N ILE A 189 21.16 -2.03 13.59
CA ILE A 189 20.30 -3.20 13.35
C ILE A 189 21.01 -4.48 13.78
N ARG A 190 22.30 -4.61 13.44
CA ARG A 190 23.10 -5.80 13.77
C ARG A 190 23.29 -5.96 15.27
N ALA A 191 23.61 -4.86 15.95
CA ALA A 191 23.85 -4.82 17.38
C ALA A 191 22.57 -5.02 18.20
N ALA A 192 21.40 -4.61 17.70
CA ALA A 192 20.15 -4.70 18.45
C ALA A 192 19.76 -6.16 18.75
N ASN A 193 19.44 -6.44 20.02
CA ASN A 193 18.93 -7.75 20.43
C ASN A 193 17.42 -7.86 20.20
N GLU A 194 16.68 -6.77 20.44
CA GLU A 194 15.21 -6.76 20.38
C GLU A 194 14.63 -5.74 19.42
N LEU A 195 15.11 -4.49 19.42
CA LEU A 195 14.51 -3.41 18.65
C LEU A 195 15.58 -2.56 17.96
N ALA A 196 15.40 -2.35 16.65
CA ALA A 196 16.10 -1.32 15.91
C ALA A 196 15.09 -0.53 15.06
N ILE A 197 15.31 0.78 14.94
CA ILE A 197 14.43 1.67 14.18
C ILE A 197 15.24 2.42 13.14
N VAL A 198 14.83 2.32 11.88
CA VAL A 198 15.36 3.14 10.78
C VAL A 198 14.35 4.22 10.46
N HIS A 199 14.66 5.46 10.87
CA HIS A 199 13.89 6.62 10.44
C HIS A 199 14.44 7.07 9.09
N GLY A 200 13.67 6.83 8.03
CA GLY A 200 14.07 7.12 6.65
C GLY A 200 13.20 8.20 6.01
N PRO A 201 13.59 9.49 6.13
CA PRO A 201 12.98 10.61 5.43
C PRO A 201 12.92 10.43 3.90
N PRO A 202 12.13 11.23 3.17
CA PRO A 202 12.01 11.13 1.71
C PRO A 202 13.36 11.14 0.98
N GLY A 203 13.56 10.18 0.08
CA GLY A 203 14.75 10.14 -0.79
C GLY A 203 16.03 9.64 -0.12
N THR A 204 16.00 9.22 1.15
CA THR A 204 17.21 8.83 1.92
C THR A 204 17.69 7.38 1.70
N GLY A 205 17.01 6.62 0.85
CA GLY A 205 17.40 5.24 0.55
C GLY A 205 17.03 4.22 1.65
N LYS A 206 15.95 4.45 2.40
CA LYS A 206 15.41 3.52 3.42
C LYS A 206 15.36 2.06 2.95
N THR A 207 14.71 1.79 1.82
CA THR A 207 14.60 0.45 1.25
C THR A 207 15.97 -0.16 0.92
N THR A 208 16.91 0.65 0.37
CA THR A 208 18.28 0.20 0.08
C THR A 208 19.01 -0.19 1.38
N THR A 209 18.85 0.61 2.42
CA THR A 209 19.42 0.35 3.76
C THR A 209 18.87 -0.95 4.35
N LEU A 210 17.56 -1.16 4.29
CA LEU A 210 16.94 -2.40 4.79
C LEU A 210 17.40 -3.63 4.03
N VAL A 211 17.49 -3.56 2.71
CA VAL A 211 17.97 -4.66 1.88
C VAL A 211 19.39 -5.07 2.27
N GLN A 212 20.30 -4.10 2.46
CA GLN A 212 21.66 -4.40 2.91
C GLN A 212 21.72 -4.88 4.36
N ALA A 213 20.86 -4.37 5.24
CA ALA A 213 20.76 -4.84 6.62
C ALA A 213 20.30 -6.31 6.68
N ILE A 214 19.23 -6.65 5.94
CA ILE A 214 18.70 -8.01 5.83
C ILE A 214 19.77 -8.96 5.26
N LYS A 215 20.45 -8.55 4.19
CA LYS A 215 21.56 -9.32 3.61
C LYS A 215 22.68 -9.58 4.61
N THR A 216 23.00 -8.59 5.44
CA THR A 216 24.02 -8.71 6.49
C THR A 216 23.58 -9.67 7.58
N LEU A 217 22.35 -9.57 8.08
CA LEU A 217 21.80 -10.47 9.10
C LEU A 217 21.74 -11.92 8.62
N ILE A 218 21.29 -12.17 7.39
CA ILE A 218 21.23 -13.53 6.82
C ILE A 218 22.61 -14.18 6.79
N ARG A 219 23.66 -13.41 6.45
CA ARG A 219 25.05 -13.89 6.41
C ARG A 219 25.63 -14.21 7.78
N GLN A 220 25.14 -13.56 8.83
CA GLN A 220 25.62 -13.77 10.20
C GLN A 220 24.87 -14.92 10.86
N ASP A 221 23.55 -14.80 10.93
CA ASP A 221 22.74 -15.67 11.78
C ASP A 221 22.28 -16.93 11.03
N HIS A 222 22.31 -16.91 9.70
CA HIS A 222 21.75 -17.97 8.83
C HIS A 222 20.27 -18.28 9.15
N GLN A 223 19.59 -17.32 9.77
CA GLN A 223 18.20 -17.43 10.19
C GLN A 223 17.26 -16.81 9.17
N LYS A 224 16.05 -17.35 9.14
CA LYS A 224 14.97 -16.88 8.28
C LYS A 224 14.41 -15.56 8.80
N ILE A 225 14.23 -14.61 7.90
CA ILE A 225 13.68 -13.29 8.21
C ILE A 225 12.30 -13.15 7.58
N LEU A 226 11.34 -12.64 8.35
CA LEU A 226 10.04 -12.24 7.83
C LEU A 226 10.06 -10.72 7.57
N VAL A 227 9.80 -10.33 6.32
CA VAL A 227 9.74 -8.93 5.90
C VAL A 227 8.30 -8.60 5.54
N VAL A 228 7.76 -7.56 6.17
CA VAL A 228 6.36 -7.18 6.01
C VAL A 228 6.19 -5.68 5.81
N ALA A 229 5.09 -5.30 5.17
CA ALA A 229 4.68 -3.91 5.00
C ALA A 229 3.14 -3.80 4.98
N PRO A 230 2.56 -2.62 5.23
CA PRO A 230 1.11 -2.43 5.19
C PRO A 230 0.51 -2.55 3.78
N SER A 231 1.28 -2.29 2.72
CA SER A 231 0.79 -2.33 1.32
C SER A 231 1.51 -3.37 0.47
N ASN A 232 0.78 -4.00 -0.47
CA ASN A 232 1.37 -4.96 -1.42
C ASN A 232 2.50 -4.33 -2.25
N THR A 233 2.36 -3.07 -2.67
CA THR A 233 3.38 -2.36 -3.44
C THR A 233 4.72 -2.27 -2.69
N ALA A 234 4.68 -2.00 -1.38
CA ALA A 234 5.90 -1.95 -0.57
C ALA A 234 6.54 -3.34 -0.41
N VAL A 235 5.72 -4.37 -0.21
CA VAL A 235 6.19 -5.77 -0.13
C VAL A 235 6.84 -6.20 -1.45
N ASP A 236 6.20 -5.87 -2.58
CA ASP A 236 6.68 -6.22 -3.91
C ASP A 236 8.04 -5.57 -4.20
N LEU A 237 8.20 -4.27 -3.90
CA LEU A 237 9.47 -3.56 -4.04
C LEU A 237 10.60 -4.22 -3.25
N LEU A 238 10.34 -4.57 -1.98
CA LEU A 238 11.32 -5.26 -1.15
C LEU A 238 11.65 -6.65 -1.68
N SER A 239 10.64 -7.38 -2.17
CA SER A 239 10.81 -8.72 -2.74
C SER A 239 11.77 -8.71 -3.93
N GLU A 240 11.57 -7.78 -4.87
CA GLU A 240 12.45 -7.58 -6.03
C GLU A 240 13.87 -7.20 -5.60
N LYS A 241 14.02 -6.17 -4.75
CA LYS A 241 15.36 -5.70 -4.36
C LYS A 241 16.16 -6.74 -3.56
N LEU A 242 15.49 -7.54 -2.73
CA LEU A 242 16.14 -8.64 -2.02
C LEU A 242 16.56 -9.75 -2.99
N HIS A 243 15.70 -10.07 -3.96
CA HIS A 243 16.02 -11.05 -4.99
C HIS A 243 17.21 -10.61 -5.86
N ASP A 244 17.28 -9.34 -6.24
CA ASP A 244 18.40 -8.75 -7.01
C ASP A 244 19.75 -8.85 -6.25
N GLU A 245 19.73 -8.90 -4.92
CA GLU A 245 20.91 -9.13 -4.09
C GLU A 245 21.28 -10.62 -3.93
N GLY A 246 20.59 -11.50 -4.66
CA GLY A 246 20.83 -12.95 -4.68
C GLY A 246 20.20 -13.71 -3.51
N ILE A 247 19.24 -13.11 -2.80
CA ILE A 247 18.57 -13.75 -1.65
C ILE A 247 17.42 -14.63 -2.16
N ASN A 248 17.28 -15.83 -1.59
CA ASN A 248 16.12 -16.67 -1.88
C ASN A 248 14.86 -16.15 -1.16
N VAL A 249 14.07 -15.35 -1.88
CA VAL A 249 12.84 -14.72 -1.40
C VAL A 249 11.61 -15.56 -1.73
N LEU A 250 10.68 -15.70 -0.79
CA LEU A 250 9.35 -16.29 -1.01
C LEU A 250 8.26 -15.24 -0.73
N ARG A 251 7.54 -14.82 -1.77
CA ARG A 251 6.45 -13.83 -1.69
C ARG A 251 5.12 -14.51 -1.41
N ILE A 252 4.50 -14.16 -0.28
CA ILE A 252 3.23 -14.72 0.19
C ILE A 252 2.09 -13.76 -0.08
N GLY A 253 1.06 -14.22 -0.79
CA GLY A 253 -0.07 -13.41 -1.26
C GLY A 253 0.13 -12.89 -2.67
N ASN A 254 -0.89 -12.20 -3.18
CA ASN A 254 -0.93 -11.74 -4.57
C ASN A 254 -0.18 -10.41 -4.73
N PRO A 255 0.76 -10.31 -5.69
CA PRO A 255 1.41 -9.04 -6.01
C PRO A 255 0.40 -7.96 -6.44
N ALA A 256 0.69 -6.70 -6.11
CA ALA A 256 -0.06 -5.56 -6.65
C ALA A 256 0.29 -5.31 -8.12
N ARG A 257 1.54 -5.61 -8.52
CA ARG A 257 2.02 -5.45 -9.89
C ARG A 257 2.28 -6.80 -10.53
N ILE A 258 1.81 -6.96 -11.75
CA ILE A 258 2.02 -8.16 -12.56
C ILE A 258 3.31 -7.98 -13.34
N SER A 259 4.46 -8.09 -12.67
CA SER A 259 5.75 -8.29 -13.33
C SER A 259 6.06 -9.79 -13.36
N GLU A 260 6.64 -10.28 -14.44
CA GLU A 260 7.06 -11.70 -14.54
C GLU A 260 8.05 -12.05 -13.42
N ARG A 261 8.92 -11.09 -13.07
CA ARG A 261 9.89 -11.21 -11.98
C ARG A 261 9.19 -11.42 -10.63
N LEU A 262 8.22 -10.56 -10.27
CA LEU A 262 7.47 -10.70 -9.02
C LEU A 262 6.68 -12.00 -8.98
N THR A 263 6.07 -12.37 -10.10
CA THR A 263 5.28 -13.59 -10.22
C THR A 263 6.14 -14.81 -9.91
N ALA A 264 7.37 -14.87 -10.44
CA ALA A 264 8.33 -15.95 -10.16
C ALA A 264 8.76 -16.05 -8.69
N LEU A 265 8.59 -14.99 -7.89
CA LEU A 265 8.87 -15.00 -6.46
C LEU A 265 7.70 -15.49 -5.61
N THR A 266 6.48 -15.50 -6.17
CA THR A 266 5.27 -15.91 -5.43
C THR A 266 5.31 -17.38 -5.06
N LEU A 267 4.71 -17.72 -3.92
CA LEU A 267 4.57 -19.11 -3.51
C LEU A 267 3.82 -19.95 -4.55
N ASP A 268 2.73 -19.43 -5.12
CA ASP A 268 1.93 -20.16 -6.10
C ASP A 268 2.74 -20.52 -7.35
N GLN A 269 3.54 -19.57 -7.86
CA GLN A 269 4.41 -19.83 -9.02
C GLN A 269 5.54 -20.80 -8.66
N LYS A 270 6.21 -20.62 -7.51
CA LYS A 270 7.27 -21.54 -7.06
C LYS A 270 6.75 -22.95 -6.81
N MET A 271 5.50 -23.09 -6.36
CA MET A 271 4.82 -24.38 -6.27
C MET A 271 4.54 -24.94 -7.66
N ALA A 272 4.04 -24.12 -8.59
CA ALA A 272 3.77 -24.56 -9.97
C ALA A 272 5.02 -25.10 -10.69
N ASP A 273 6.18 -24.52 -10.39
CA ASP A 273 7.49 -24.90 -10.94
C ASP A 273 8.16 -26.06 -10.17
N HIS A 274 7.61 -26.48 -9.01
CA HIS A 274 8.17 -27.55 -8.21
C HIS A 274 8.02 -28.92 -8.92
N PRO A 275 9.06 -29.79 -8.95
CA PRO A 275 9.02 -31.07 -9.66
C PRO A 275 7.83 -31.97 -9.32
N LEU A 276 7.49 -32.06 -8.03
CA LEU A 276 6.37 -32.87 -7.53
C LEU A 276 4.98 -32.31 -7.92
N MET A 277 4.89 -31.04 -8.32
CA MET A 277 3.59 -30.44 -8.67
C MET A 277 3.01 -31.03 -9.96
N LYS A 278 3.88 -31.54 -10.85
CA LYS A 278 3.43 -32.24 -12.06
C LYS A 278 2.67 -33.53 -11.73
N GLU A 279 3.11 -34.24 -10.70
CA GLU A 279 2.45 -35.46 -10.22
C GLU A 279 1.14 -35.12 -9.48
N ALA A 280 1.18 -34.11 -8.60
CA ALA A 280 -0.02 -33.61 -7.93
C ALA A 280 -1.12 -33.17 -8.92
N LYS A 281 -0.77 -32.47 -10.01
CA LYS A 281 -1.70 -32.10 -11.07
C LYS A 281 -2.32 -33.31 -11.79
N LYS A 282 -1.56 -34.38 -12.01
CA LYS A 282 -2.08 -35.62 -12.61
C LYS A 282 -3.07 -36.31 -11.67
N LEU A 283 -2.73 -36.43 -10.40
CA LEU A 283 -3.61 -36.98 -9.37
C LEU A 283 -4.90 -36.16 -9.24
N LYS A 284 -4.80 -34.83 -9.26
CA LYS A 284 -5.96 -33.93 -9.23
C LYS A 284 -6.89 -34.15 -10.43
N LYS A 285 -6.33 -34.33 -11.64
CA LYS A 285 -7.12 -34.66 -12.84
C LYS A 285 -7.84 -35.99 -12.68
N GLN A 286 -7.15 -37.02 -12.17
CA GLN A 286 -7.72 -38.34 -11.92
C GLN A 286 -8.85 -38.30 -10.88
N ALA A 287 -8.68 -37.55 -9.79
CA ALA A 287 -9.74 -37.34 -8.79
C ALA A 287 -10.99 -36.68 -9.42
N ASN A 288 -10.78 -35.69 -10.29
CA ASN A 288 -11.89 -35.02 -10.98
C ASN A 288 -12.61 -35.95 -11.97
N GLU A 289 -11.89 -36.86 -12.63
CA GLU A 289 -12.50 -37.91 -13.47
C GLU A 289 -13.39 -38.85 -12.65
N PHE A 290 -12.94 -39.28 -11.46
CA PHE A 290 -13.76 -40.06 -10.53
C PHE A 290 -15.00 -39.29 -10.05
N LYS A 291 -14.85 -38.00 -9.72
CA LYS A 291 -15.99 -37.11 -9.37
C LYS A 291 -16.98 -37.06 -10.53
N ASN A 292 -16.53 -36.75 -11.74
CA ASN A 292 -17.38 -36.70 -12.93
C ASN A 292 -18.11 -38.03 -13.21
N MET A 293 -17.45 -39.18 -13.00
CA MET A 293 -18.09 -40.49 -13.11
C MET A 293 -19.19 -40.69 -12.05
N ALA A 294 -18.97 -40.21 -10.82
CA ALA A 294 -19.95 -40.28 -9.72
C ALA A 294 -21.17 -39.37 -9.93
N HIS A 295 -21.04 -38.29 -10.71
CA HIS A 295 -22.12 -37.35 -11.03
C HIS A 295 -22.94 -37.74 -12.30
N LYS A 296 -22.52 -38.76 -13.07
CA LYS A 296 -23.31 -39.22 -14.24
C LYS A 296 -24.66 -39.79 -13.79
N TYR A 297 -25.75 -39.12 -14.21
CA TYR A 297 -27.13 -39.51 -13.90
C TYR A 297 -27.49 -40.86 -14.54
N LYS A 298 -28.15 -41.74 -13.77
CA LYS A 298 -28.76 -42.99 -14.26
C LYS A 298 -30.24 -43.06 -13.88
N ARG A 299 -31.07 -43.59 -14.79
CA ARG A 299 -32.55 -43.57 -14.75
C ARG A 299 -33.20 -44.50 -13.71
N GLN A 300 -32.46 -45.47 -13.18
CA GLN A 300 -32.84 -46.28 -12.02
C GLN A 300 -31.70 -46.18 -11.00
N PHE A 301 -32.04 -46.06 -9.71
CA PHE A 301 -31.07 -45.95 -8.61
C PHE A 301 -31.29 -47.09 -7.62
N GLY A 302 -30.63 -48.23 -7.85
CA GLY A 302 -30.60 -49.38 -6.94
C GLY A 302 -29.53 -49.24 -5.84
N LYS A 303 -29.51 -50.18 -4.88
CA LYS A 303 -28.51 -50.26 -3.80
C LYS A 303 -27.07 -50.35 -4.33
N ALA A 304 -26.84 -51.20 -5.33
CA ALA A 304 -25.52 -51.39 -5.94
C ALA A 304 -24.97 -50.12 -6.60
N GLU A 305 -25.83 -49.28 -7.17
CA GLU A 305 -25.41 -48.02 -7.80
C GLU A 305 -25.09 -46.94 -6.75
N ARG A 306 -25.78 -46.94 -5.60
CA ARG A 306 -25.42 -46.10 -4.46
C ARG A 306 -24.05 -46.50 -3.89
N ASP A 307 -23.79 -47.80 -3.76
CA ASP A 307 -22.51 -48.33 -3.28
C ASP A 307 -21.37 -47.99 -4.27
N GLN A 308 -21.61 -48.11 -5.58
CA GLN A 308 -20.65 -47.72 -6.61
C GLN A 308 -20.36 -46.21 -6.60
N ARG A 309 -21.39 -45.37 -6.47
CA ARG A 309 -21.23 -43.91 -6.37
C ARG A 309 -20.43 -43.52 -5.13
N LYS A 310 -20.73 -44.15 -4.00
CA LYS A 310 -19.99 -43.95 -2.75
C LYS A 310 -18.51 -44.33 -2.92
N ALA A 311 -18.22 -45.48 -3.51
CA ALA A 311 -16.84 -45.92 -3.76
C ALA A 311 -16.06 -44.94 -4.67
N LEU A 312 -16.70 -44.40 -5.72
CA LEU A 312 -16.08 -43.40 -6.60
C LEU A 312 -15.76 -42.08 -5.85
N PHE A 313 -16.67 -41.63 -4.98
CA PHE A 313 -16.39 -40.47 -4.13
C PHE A 313 -15.30 -40.77 -3.12
N ASP A 314 -15.33 -41.92 -2.44
CA ASP A 314 -14.32 -42.30 -1.46
C ASP A 314 -12.92 -42.34 -2.10
N GLU A 315 -12.83 -42.87 -3.33
CA GLU A 315 -11.59 -42.87 -4.11
C GLU A 315 -11.12 -41.46 -4.48
N ALA A 316 -12.04 -40.60 -4.97
CA ALA A 316 -11.73 -39.21 -5.27
C ALA A 316 -11.24 -38.44 -4.02
N HIS A 317 -11.88 -38.64 -2.87
CA HIS A 317 -11.48 -38.03 -1.60
C HIS A 317 -10.09 -38.51 -1.15
N ARG A 318 -9.79 -39.80 -1.30
CA ARG A 318 -8.47 -40.34 -0.98
C ARG A 318 -7.37 -39.68 -1.83
N ILE A 319 -7.58 -39.62 -3.16
CA ILE A 319 -6.63 -38.98 -4.07
C ILE A 319 -6.46 -37.49 -3.72
N MET A 320 -7.55 -36.79 -3.42
CA MET A 320 -7.48 -35.37 -3.01
C MET A 320 -6.72 -35.17 -1.69
N LYS A 321 -6.82 -36.11 -0.74
CA LYS A 321 -6.00 -36.10 0.48
C LYS A 321 -4.51 -36.26 0.15
N ASP A 322 -4.16 -37.15 -0.75
CA ASP A 322 -2.76 -37.36 -1.18
C ASP A 322 -2.21 -36.15 -1.94
N VAL A 323 -3.03 -35.50 -2.77
CA VAL A 323 -2.72 -34.21 -3.40
C VAL A 323 -2.45 -33.15 -2.34
N GLY A 324 -3.33 -33.03 -1.33
CA GLY A 324 -3.17 -32.06 -0.25
C GLY A 324 -1.88 -32.27 0.56
N ASN A 325 -1.53 -33.53 0.86
CA ASN A 325 -0.27 -33.89 1.53
C ASN A 325 0.95 -33.51 0.66
N THR A 326 0.88 -33.78 -0.64
CA THR A 326 1.94 -33.42 -1.59
C THR A 326 2.12 -31.91 -1.68
N GLU A 327 1.03 -31.15 -1.79
CA GLU A 327 1.07 -29.68 -1.78
C GLU A 327 1.66 -29.13 -0.48
N GLN A 328 1.30 -29.71 0.67
CA GLN A 328 1.86 -29.31 1.95
C GLN A 328 3.37 -29.57 2.01
N TYR A 329 3.83 -30.74 1.56
CA TYR A 329 5.26 -31.05 1.48
C TYR A 329 6.02 -30.07 0.59
N ILE A 330 5.46 -29.71 -0.57
CA ILE A 330 6.06 -28.72 -1.48
C ILE A 330 6.23 -27.37 -0.75
N ILE A 331 5.23 -26.94 0.00
CA ILE A 331 5.29 -25.67 0.75
C ILE A 331 6.36 -25.73 1.82
N ASP A 332 6.40 -26.82 2.59
CA ASP A 332 7.38 -26.99 3.64
C ASP A 332 8.81 -26.98 3.07
N ASP A 333 9.03 -27.60 1.92
CA ASP A 333 10.31 -27.56 1.18
C ASP A 333 10.67 -26.15 0.70
N LEU A 334 9.73 -25.44 0.07
CA LEU A 334 9.94 -24.07 -0.41
C LEU A 334 10.20 -23.10 0.75
N VAL A 335 9.42 -23.22 1.83
CA VAL A 335 9.59 -22.43 3.07
C VAL A 335 10.93 -22.75 3.71
N ALA A 336 11.35 -24.01 3.77
CA ALA A 336 12.64 -24.40 4.35
C ALA A 336 13.82 -23.80 3.57
N LYS A 337 13.74 -23.76 2.24
CA LYS A 337 14.78 -23.19 1.38
C LYS A 337 14.80 -21.66 1.36
N ALA A 338 13.70 -21.00 1.71
CA ALA A 338 13.60 -19.54 1.72
C ALA A 338 14.47 -18.93 2.83
N GLN A 339 15.27 -17.92 2.47
CA GLN A 339 16.02 -17.10 3.44
C GLN A 339 15.16 -15.95 3.94
N VAL A 340 14.31 -15.40 3.07
CA VAL A 340 13.37 -14.33 3.39
C VAL A 340 11.97 -14.72 2.93
N ILE A 341 11.00 -14.52 3.81
CA ILE A 341 9.58 -14.56 3.48
C ILE A 341 9.04 -13.14 3.50
N THR A 342 8.37 -12.73 2.42
CA THR A 342 7.78 -11.38 2.29
C THR A 342 6.25 -11.47 2.24
N ALA A 343 5.55 -10.69 3.06
CA ALA A 343 4.09 -10.68 3.11
C ALA A 343 3.55 -9.30 3.52
N THR A 344 2.24 -9.05 3.39
CA THR A 344 1.63 -7.90 4.10
C THR A 344 1.53 -8.19 5.59
N LEU A 345 1.25 -7.18 6.42
CA LEU A 345 1.05 -7.36 7.87
C LEU A 345 0.03 -8.48 8.19
N VAL A 346 -1.17 -8.39 7.62
CA VAL A 346 -2.21 -9.43 7.74
C VAL A 346 -1.83 -10.69 6.97
N GLY A 347 -1.21 -10.55 5.80
CA GLY A 347 -0.75 -11.67 4.97
C GLY A 347 0.28 -12.57 5.67
N SER A 348 0.98 -12.05 6.67
CA SER A 348 1.89 -12.85 7.52
C SER A 348 1.18 -13.94 8.33
N ASN A 349 -0.15 -13.89 8.46
CA ASN A 349 -0.95 -14.92 9.09
C ASN A 349 -1.72 -15.83 8.12
N GLN A 350 -1.35 -15.85 6.83
CA GLN A 350 -1.87 -16.85 5.91
C GLN A 350 -1.51 -18.26 6.36
N TYR A 351 -2.42 -19.21 6.15
CA TYR A 351 -2.33 -20.58 6.68
C TYR A 351 -1.01 -21.31 6.37
N MET A 352 -0.34 -20.94 5.27
CA MET A 352 0.91 -21.53 4.81
C MET A 352 2.11 -21.16 5.69
N ILE A 353 2.05 -19.99 6.34
CA ILE A 353 3.14 -19.45 7.16
C ILE A 353 2.68 -19.07 8.58
N ARG A 354 1.40 -19.26 8.93
CA ARG A 354 0.82 -18.79 10.19
C ARG A 354 1.52 -19.35 11.43
N ASN A 355 1.97 -20.61 11.36
CA ASN A 355 2.58 -21.34 12.47
C ASN A 355 4.12 -21.20 12.50
N LEU A 356 4.71 -20.43 11.57
CA LEU A 356 6.15 -20.21 11.56
C LEU A 356 6.52 -19.14 12.59
N THR A 357 7.63 -19.39 13.27
CA THR A 357 8.32 -18.39 14.10
C THR A 357 9.57 -17.90 13.37
N PHE A 358 9.93 -16.66 13.63
CA PHE A 358 11.08 -15.98 13.04
C PHE A 358 11.96 -15.44 14.15
N HIS A 359 13.26 -15.38 13.93
CA HIS A 359 14.10 -14.64 14.86
C HIS A 359 13.87 -13.13 14.69
N THR A 360 13.95 -12.66 13.44
CA THR A 360 13.79 -11.25 13.09
C THR A 360 12.57 -11.03 12.20
N VAL A 361 11.77 -10.02 12.56
CA VAL A 361 10.75 -9.42 11.71
C VAL A 361 11.18 -8.01 11.32
N VAL A 362 11.04 -7.68 10.04
CA VAL A 362 11.23 -6.32 9.50
C VAL A 362 9.89 -5.78 9.08
N ILE A 363 9.48 -4.63 9.60
CA ILE A 363 8.29 -3.90 9.16
C ILE A 363 8.73 -2.63 8.43
N ASP A 364 8.56 -2.60 7.11
CA ASP A 364 8.75 -1.38 6.30
C ASP A 364 7.43 -0.58 6.20
N GLU A 365 7.56 0.70 5.93
CA GLU A 365 6.47 1.68 5.95
C GLU A 365 5.65 1.65 7.25
N ALA A 366 6.31 1.41 8.39
CA ALA A 366 5.68 1.29 9.70
C ALA A 366 4.95 2.58 10.16
N GLY A 367 5.32 3.74 9.60
CA GLY A 367 4.61 5.02 9.83
C GLY A 367 3.22 5.09 9.17
N GLN A 368 2.90 4.15 8.27
CA GLN A 368 1.59 4.04 7.61
C GLN A 368 0.78 2.83 8.13
N ALA A 369 1.30 2.10 9.12
CA ALA A 369 0.69 0.89 9.63
C ALA A 369 -0.17 1.19 10.87
N LEU A 370 -1.38 0.64 10.90
CA LEU A 370 -2.16 0.55 12.13
C LEU A 370 -1.42 -0.35 13.13
N GLU A 371 -1.20 0.14 14.35
CA GLU A 371 -0.53 -0.60 15.40
C GLU A 371 -1.12 -2.01 15.66
N PRO A 372 -2.46 -2.21 15.66
CA PRO A 372 -3.04 -3.55 15.75
C PRO A 372 -2.52 -4.53 14.68
N ALA A 373 -2.32 -4.07 13.45
CA ALA A 373 -1.82 -4.91 12.36
C ALA A 373 -0.34 -5.26 12.53
N CYS A 374 0.47 -4.36 13.14
CA CYS A 374 1.88 -4.64 13.44
C CYS A 374 2.04 -5.80 14.42
N TRP A 375 1.11 -5.98 15.36
CA TRP A 375 1.19 -7.06 16.35
C TRP A 375 1.09 -8.46 15.74
N ILE A 376 0.42 -8.62 14.58
CA ILE A 376 0.27 -9.91 13.89
C ILE A 376 1.64 -10.58 13.62
N PRO A 377 2.59 -9.93 12.91
CA PRO A 377 3.92 -10.48 12.69
C PRO A 377 4.85 -10.37 13.92
N ILE A 378 4.70 -9.33 14.76
CA ILE A 378 5.57 -9.12 15.94
C ILE A 378 5.51 -10.31 16.91
N LEU A 379 4.33 -10.89 17.11
CA LEU A 379 4.13 -12.04 18.00
C LEU A 379 4.84 -13.32 17.53
N LYS A 380 5.37 -13.34 16.31
CA LYS A 380 6.13 -14.45 15.74
C LYS A 380 7.64 -14.25 15.84
N ALA A 381 8.10 -13.14 16.43
CA ALA A 381 9.48 -12.69 16.40
C ALA A 381 10.12 -12.57 17.78
N GLN A 382 11.45 -12.60 17.82
CA GLN A 382 12.26 -12.24 18.99
C GLN A 382 12.85 -10.84 18.86
N LYS A 383 13.15 -10.43 17.62
CA LYS A 383 13.73 -9.15 17.24
C LYS A 383 12.85 -8.46 16.19
N LEU A 384 12.66 -7.16 16.35
CA LEU A 384 11.89 -6.29 15.48
C LEU A 384 12.77 -5.19 14.90
N ILE A 385 12.69 -5.02 13.58
CA ILE A 385 13.25 -3.87 12.87
C ILE A 385 12.07 -3.08 12.32
N LEU A 386 11.89 -1.86 12.82
CA LEU A 386 10.90 -0.94 12.29
C LEU A 386 11.57 0.03 11.31
N ALA A 387 10.97 0.24 10.17
CA ALA A 387 11.43 1.21 9.20
C ALA A 387 10.27 2.03 8.68
N GLY A 388 10.47 3.35 8.59
CA GLY A 388 9.43 4.24 8.12
C GLY A 388 9.76 5.69 8.42
N ASP A 389 8.74 6.51 8.29
CA ASP A 389 8.81 7.93 8.57
C ASP A 389 7.52 8.39 9.23
N HIS A 390 7.59 8.70 10.52
CA HIS A 390 6.45 9.15 11.32
C HIS A 390 6.12 10.63 11.08
N CYS A 391 6.96 11.35 10.33
CA CYS A 391 6.71 12.73 9.89
C CYS A 391 5.95 12.80 8.54
N GLN A 392 5.65 11.67 7.92
CA GLN A 392 4.81 11.53 6.73
C GLN A 392 3.39 11.07 7.10
N LEU A 393 2.59 10.73 6.09
CA LEU A 393 1.18 10.34 6.25
C LEU A 393 0.99 9.19 7.27
N PRO A 394 0.11 9.35 8.27
CA PRO A 394 -0.30 8.27 9.15
C PRO A 394 -1.19 7.25 8.42
N PRO A 395 -1.53 6.10 9.03
CA PRO A 395 -2.55 5.20 8.49
C PRO A 395 -3.88 5.93 8.27
N THR A 396 -4.59 5.55 7.20
CA THR A 396 -5.96 6.02 6.96
C THR A 396 -6.91 5.42 8.00
N ILE A 397 -7.60 6.28 8.74
CA ILE A 397 -8.57 5.90 9.78
C ILE A 397 -9.93 6.50 9.41
N LYS A 398 -10.98 5.68 9.43
CA LYS A 398 -12.35 6.05 9.07
C LYS A 398 -13.05 6.75 10.22
N SER A 399 -12.82 6.31 11.45
CA SER A 399 -13.40 6.90 12.65
C SER A 399 -12.55 8.08 13.15
N ALA A 400 -13.10 9.29 12.98
CA ALA A 400 -12.51 10.50 13.57
C ALA A 400 -12.42 10.41 15.11
N GLU A 401 -13.32 9.66 15.75
CA GLU A 401 -13.25 9.40 17.19
C GLU A 401 -12.06 8.50 17.55
N ALA A 402 -11.91 7.36 16.88
CA ALA A 402 -10.80 6.44 17.12
C ALA A 402 -9.44 7.10 16.84
N ALA A 403 -9.36 7.88 15.75
CA ALA A 403 -8.18 8.68 15.43
C ALA A 403 -7.81 9.63 16.58
N ARG A 404 -8.78 10.43 17.07
CA ARG A 404 -8.56 11.40 18.15
C ARG A 404 -8.13 10.73 19.47
N LYS A 405 -8.66 9.54 19.75
CA LYS A 405 -8.30 8.75 20.94
C LYS A 405 -6.96 8.01 20.82
N GLY A 406 -6.23 8.17 19.70
CA GLY A 406 -4.84 7.72 19.56
C GLY A 406 -4.61 6.54 18.60
N LEU A 407 -5.63 6.12 17.83
CA LEU A 407 -5.43 5.07 16.81
C LEU A 407 -4.52 5.56 15.66
N SER A 408 -4.43 6.87 15.44
CA SER A 408 -3.54 7.50 14.44
C SER A 408 -2.07 7.50 14.83
N THR A 409 -1.77 7.37 16.13
CA THR A 409 -0.39 7.28 16.62
C THR A 409 0.14 5.88 16.38
N THR A 410 1.07 5.75 15.43
CA THR A 410 1.62 4.46 15.02
C THR A 410 2.56 3.86 16.06
N LEU A 411 2.78 2.54 15.97
CA LEU A 411 3.77 1.86 16.80
C LEU A 411 5.18 2.43 16.59
N LEU A 412 5.51 2.84 15.35
CA LEU A 412 6.77 3.50 15.02
C LEU A 412 6.93 4.79 15.82
N GLU A 413 5.92 5.67 15.79
CA GLU A 413 5.93 6.95 16.51
C GLU A 413 6.09 6.75 18.02
N LYS A 414 5.35 5.79 18.61
CA LYS A 414 5.50 5.44 20.03
C LYS A 414 6.91 4.94 20.36
N CYS A 415 7.45 4.04 19.55
CA CYS A 415 8.77 3.46 19.80
C CYS A 415 9.92 4.46 19.60
N VAL A 416 9.79 5.41 18.66
CA VAL A 416 10.75 6.51 18.49
C VAL A 416 10.82 7.38 19.75
N LEU A 417 9.66 7.68 20.34
CA LEU A 417 9.59 8.47 21.58
C LEU A 417 10.08 7.69 22.80
N LEU A 418 9.74 6.41 22.90
CA LEU A 418 10.10 5.56 24.05
C LEU A 418 11.58 5.15 24.06
N HIS A 419 12.16 4.87 22.89
CA HIS A 419 13.49 4.27 22.75
C HIS A 419 14.35 5.02 21.71
N PRO A 420 14.67 6.31 21.94
CA PRO A 420 15.48 7.11 21.00
C PRO A 420 16.86 6.50 20.70
N GLU A 421 17.43 5.72 21.63
CA GLU A 421 18.68 5.00 21.45
C GLU A 421 18.61 3.95 20.32
N SER A 422 17.43 3.42 20.04
CA SER A 422 17.18 2.44 18.96
C SER A 422 17.03 3.08 17.58
N VAL A 423 16.90 4.42 17.51
CA VAL A 423 16.62 5.15 16.28
C VAL A 423 17.91 5.46 15.52
N SER A 424 17.90 5.20 14.21
CA SER A 424 18.91 5.65 13.26
C SER A 424 18.24 6.51 12.19
N LEU A 425 18.53 7.80 12.19
CA LEU A 425 18.09 8.73 11.15
C LEU A 425 19.01 8.61 9.93
N LEU A 426 18.41 8.40 8.76
CA LEU A 426 19.09 8.56 7.48
C LEU A 426 19.09 10.04 7.10
N ASP A 427 20.26 10.65 7.02
CA ASP A 427 20.42 12.11 6.96
C ASP A 427 20.80 12.65 5.57
N GLU A 428 21.09 11.79 4.59
CA GLU A 428 21.43 12.20 3.22
C GLU A 428 20.37 11.70 2.23
N GLN A 429 19.83 12.60 1.40
CA GLN A 429 18.78 12.32 0.43
C GLN A 429 19.26 12.47 -1.03
N TYR A 430 18.71 11.64 -1.91
CA TYR A 430 19.09 11.49 -3.32
C TYR A 430 17.95 11.82 -4.30
N ARG A 431 16.96 12.60 -3.87
CA ARG A 431 15.75 12.92 -4.65
C ARG A 431 15.66 14.38 -5.03
N MET A 432 15.68 15.26 -4.03
CA MET A 432 15.20 16.64 -4.11
C MET A 432 16.35 17.61 -4.29
N HIS A 433 16.08 18.71 -5.01
CA HIS A 433 16.92 19.90 -4.98
C HIS A 433 17.05 20.43 -3.54
N GLU A 434 18.19 21.00 -3.17
CA GLU A 434 18.46 21.45 -1.79
C GLU A 434 17.41 22.45 -1.28
N ARG A 435 16.98 23.39 -2.13
CA ARG A 435 15.93 24.38 -1.81
C ARG A 435 14.57 23.75 -1.51
N ILE A 436 14.20 22.68 -2.22
CA ILE A 436 12.94 21.95 -1.98
C ILE A 436 13.05 21.18 -0.66
N MET A 437 14.17 20.49 -0.45
CA MET A 437 14.45 19.75 0.78
C MET A 437 14.50 20.67 2.01
N GLY A 438 15.07 21.87 1.87
CA GLY A 438 15.43 22.75 2.99
C GLY A 438 14.28 23.06 3.94
N TYR A 439 13.10 23.40 3.40
CA TYR A 439 11.93 23.69 4.23
C TYR A 439 11.43 22.45 4.98
N SER A 440 11.28 21.31 4.28
CA SER A 440 10.89 20.04 4.88
C SER A 440 11.89 19.60 5.96
N SER A 441 13.19 19.74 5.70
CA SER A 441 14.25 19.44 6.67
C SER A 441 14.13 20.29 7.92
N LYS A 442 13.90 21.60 7.79
CA LYS A 442 13.79 22.53 8.91
C LYS A 442 12.61 22.19 9.81
N VAL A 443 11.43 21.99 9.21
CA VAL A 443 10.18 21.82 9.97
C VAL A 443 10.05 20.43 10.57
N PHE A 444 10.37 19.37 9.81
CA PHE A 444 10.05 17.99 10.22
C PHE A 444 11.24 17.21 10.76
N TYR A 445 12.47 17.62 10.43
CA TYR A 445 13.67 16.82 10.69
C TYR A 445 14.79 17.62 11.37
N GLY A 446 14.47 18.75 12.00
CA GLY A 446 15.41 19.55 12.78
C GLY A 446 16.66 19.99 12.02
N SER A 447 16.51 20.28 10.71
CA SER A 447 17.60 20.66 9.81
C SER A 447 18.73 19.62 9.66
N GLN A 448 18.44 18.35 9.92
CA GLN A 448 19.45 17.28 9.83
C GLN A 448 19.64 16.72 8.41
N LEU A 449 18.72 16.97 7.46
CA LEU A 449 18.81 16.42 6.11
C LEU A 449 19.81 17.18 5.25
N LYS A 450 20.54 16.43 4.43
CA LYS A 450 21.54 16.90 3.47
C LYS A 450 21.17 16.40 2.08
N ALA A 451 21.26 17.27 1.09
CA ALA A 451 21.12 16.87 -0.30
C ALA A 451 22.43 16.28 -0.80
N HIS A 452 22.40 15.07 -1.33
CA HIS A 452 23.56 14.50 -2.00
C HIS A 452 23.97 15.37 -3.19
N ALA A 453 25.26 15.45 -3.49
CA ALA A 453 25.80 16.30 -4.56
C ALA A 453 25.14 16.08 -5.93
N SER A 454 24.66 14.85 -6.21
CA SER A 454 23.97 14.53 -7.47
C SER A 454 22.59 15.19 -7.64
N VAL A 455 21.99 15.70 -6.57
CA VAL A 455 20.66 16.32 -6.59
C VAL A 455 20.64 17.71 -5.98
N ALA A 456 21.64 18.10 -5.19
CA ALA A 456 21.66 19.37 -4.46
C ALA A 456 21.32 20.58 -5.36
N THR A 457 21.89 20.61 -6.57
CA THR A 457 21.78 21.72 -7.52
C THR A 457 21.23 21.29 -8.88
N HIS A 458 20.44 20.20 -8.95
CA HIS A 458 19.93 19.71 -10.23
C HIS A 458 18.76 20.54 -10.75
N GLU A 459 18.90 21.10 -11.94
CA GLU A 459 17.90 21.98 -12.54
C GLU A 459 17.18 21.29 -13.72
N LEU A 460 16.05 21.85 -14.14
CA LEU A 460 15.42 21.46 -15.40
C LEU A 460 16.16 22.08 -16.59
N PHE A 461 16.58 23.33 -16.49
CA PHE A 461 17.38 24.04 -17.48
C PHE A 461 18.20 25.14 -16.77
N PRO A 462 19.27 25.66 -17.39
CA PRO A 462 20.14 26.64 -16.74
C PRO A 462 19.36 27.89 -16.28
N GLY A 463 19.42 28.17 -14.97
CA GLY A 463 18.76 29.34 -14.37
C GLY A 463 17.31 29.12 -13.96
N ASP A 464 16.80 27.89 -14.07
CA ASP A 464 15.48 27.51 -13.54
C ASP A 464 15.44 27.59 -12.01
N SER A 465 14.33 28.08 -11.45
CA SER A 465 14.12 28.04 -10.00
C SER A 465 13.49 26.72 -9.57
N ALA A 466 14.16 25.99 -8.67
CA ALA A 466 13.70 24.73 -8.11
C ALA A 466 12.45 24.84 -7.21
N LEU A 467 12.17 26.03 -6.68
CA LEU A 467 10.99 26.31 -5.85
C LEU A 467 10.27 27.54 -6.40
N LEU A 468 8.94 27.52 -6.36
CA LEU A 468 8.10 28.66 -6.69
C LEU A 468 6.82 28.61 -5.86
N PHE A 469 6.47 29.72 -5.22
CA PHE A 469 5.15 29.97 -4.65
C PHE A 469 4.46 31.07 -5.47
N ILE A 470 3.33 30.75 -6.08
CA ILE A 470 2.51 31.69 -6.85
C ILE A 470 1.32 32.07 -5.98
N ASP A 471 1.32 33.31 -5.51
CA ASP A 471 0.29 33.82 -4.62
C ASP A 471 -0.92 34.36 -5.38
N THR A 472 -2.10 33.81 -5.09
CA THR A 472 -3.37 34.25 -5.66
C THR A 472 -4.11 35.28 -4.81
N ALA A 473 -3.53 35.70 -3.68
CA ALA A 473 -4.13 36.72 -2.80
C ALA A 473 -4.46 38.00 -3.58
N GLY A 474 -5.66 38.52 -3.36
CA GLY A 474 -6.13 39.75 -4.01
C GLY A 474 -6.50 39.62 -5.49
N CYS A 475 -6.44 38.43 -6.09
CA CYS A 475 -6.83 38.20 -7.49
C CYS A 475 -8.33 37.95 -7.69
N GLY A 476 -9.11 37.87 -6.60
CA GLY A 476 -10.53 37.52 -6.64
C GLY A 476 -10.82 36.05 -6.96
N PHE A 477 -9.84 35.17 -6.74
CA PHE A 477 -9.96 33.73 -6.99
C PHE A 477 -10.64 33.06 -5.80
N GLU A 478 -11.96 33.11 -5.76
CA GLU A 478 -12.75 32.57 -4.65
C GLU A 478 -13.01 31.07 -4.80
N GLU A 479 -12.89 30.34 -3.69
CA GLU A 479 -13.26 28.94 -3.67
C GLU A 479 -14.78 28.74 -3.80
N LYS A 480 -15.17 27.62 -4.40
CA LYS A 480 -16.56 27.18 -4.56
C LYS A 480 -16.76 25.85 -3.83
N LEU A 481 -17.83 25.77 -3.05
CA LEU A 481 -18.23 24.55 -2.34
C LEU A 481 -19.10 23.68 -3.24
N GLU A 482 -18.62 22.50 -3.59
CA GLU A 482 -19.34 21.48 -4.36
C GLU A 482 -19.56 20.24 -3.50
N GLY A 483 -20.75 20.16 -2.88
CA GLY A 483 -21.10 19.11 -1.94
C GLY A 483 -20.24 19.18 -0.68
N THR A 484 -19.36 18.19 -0.48
CA THR A 484 -18.45 18.10 0.69
C THR A 484 -16.99 18.43 0.34
N SER A 485 -16.73 18.92 -0.88
CA SER A 485 -15.39 19.27 -1.36
C SER A 485 -15.36 20.71 -1.87
N SER A 486 -14.15 21.26 -1.99
CA SER A 486 -13.92 22.61 -2.53
C SER A 486 -13.28 22.55 -3.92
N THR A 487 -13.56 23.56 -4.73
CA THR A 487 -12.92 23.84 -6.03
C THR A 487 -12.50 25.30 -6.09
N ASN A 488 -11.52 25.62 -6.92
CA ASN A 488 -11.11 26.97 -7.28
C ASN A 488 -10.73 26.95 -8.77
N PRO A 489 -11.71 27.12 -9.68
CA PRO A 489 -11.49 27.05 -11.13
C PRO A 489 -10.48 28.07 -11.66
N GLU A 490 -10.42 29.24 -11.04
CA GLU A 490 -9.54 30.35 -11.39
C GLU A 490 -8.08 30.02 -11.01
N GLU A 491 -7.84 29.47 -9.81
CA GLU A 491 -6.54 28.91 -9.42
C GLU A 491 -6.10 27.78 -10.36
N ALA A 492 -7.04 26.89 -10.74
CA ALA A 492 -6.76 25.83 -11.70
C ALA A 492 -6.33 26.39 -13.06
N ALA A 493 -7.03 27.39 -13.58
CA ALA A 493 -6.71 28.02 -14.86
C ALA A 493 -5.33 28.68 -14.85
N LEU A 494 -4.99 29.37 -13.75
CA LEU A 494 -3.66 29.95 -13.54
C LEU A 494 -2.57 28.87 -13.54
N LEU A 495 -2.79 27.77 -12.81
CA LEU A 495 -1.87 26.64 -12.75
C LEU A 495 -1.61 26.07 -14.14
N ILE A 496 -2.65 25.83 -14.93
CA ILE A 496 -2.54 25.30 -16.30
C ILE A 496 -1.84 26.30 -17.24
N LYS A 497 -2.10 27.60 -17.08
CA LYS A 497 -1.40 28.67 -17.83
C LYS A 497 0.10 28.65 -17.53
N HIS A 498 0.49 28.63 -16.26
CA HIS A 498 1.91 28.57 -15.86
C HIS A 498 2.56 27.25 -16.28
N LEU A 499 1.85 26.12 -16.17
CA LEU A 499 2.35 24.83 -16.64
C LEU A 499 2.63 24.84 -18.15
N THR A 500 1.74 25.42 -18.95
CA THR A 500 1.93 25.59 -20.40
C THR A 500 3.16 26.44 -20.72
N GLN A 501 3.39 27.52 -19.96
CA GLN A 501 4.61 28.32 -20.10
C GLN A 501 5.87 27.49 -19.79
N VAL A 502 5.89 26.79 -18.65
CA VAL A 502 7.04 25.95 -18.26
C VAL A 502 7.30 24.86 -19.31
N VAL A 503 6.26 24.21 -19.84
CA VAL A 503 6.42 23.21 -20.90
C VAL A 503 7.02 23.82 -22.18
N THR A 504 6.62 25.05 -22.53
CA THR A 504 7.19 25.79 -23.66
C THR A 504 8.66 26.13 -23.44
N GLU A 505 9.03 26.54 -22.23
CA GLU A 505 10.41 26.82 -21.84
C GLU A 505 11.28 25.55 -21.81
N LEU A 506 10.69 24.38 -21.54
CA LEU A 506 11.38 23.08 -21.55
C LEU A 506 11.56 22.49 -22.94
N ALA A 507 10.68 22.83 -23.90
CA ALA A 507 10.70 22.26 -25.24
C ALA A 507 12.06 22.35 -25.98
N PRO A 508 12.86 23.43 -25.83
CA PRO A 508 14.21 23.51 -26.41
C PRO A 508 15.23 22.55 -25.79
N PHE A 509 15.01 22.09 -24.55
CA PHE A 509 15.98 21.30 -23.78
C PHE A 509 15.66 19.80 -23.79
N TYR A 510 14.41 19.42 -24.05
CA TYR A 510 13.95 18.04 -23.94
C TYR A 510 13.16 17.61 -25.17
N ALA A 511 13.52 16.45 -25.72
CA ALA A 511 12.65 15.76 -26.67
C ALA A 511 11.38 15.26 -25.97
N PRO A 512 10.22 15.17 -26.67
CA PRO A 512 8.98 14.68 -26.07
C PRO A 512 9.09 13.29 -25.41
N THR A 513 9.95 12.41 -25.92
CA THR A 513 10.19 11.06 -25.37
C THR A 513 10.87 11.10 -24.01
N ASP A 514 11.80 12.03 -23.82
CA ASP A 514 12.62 12.20 -22.61
C ASP A 514 12.17 13.38 -21.75
N PHE A 515 10.94 13.85 -22.01
CA PHE A 515 10.38 14.99 -21.31
C PHE A 515 10.26 14.72 -19.80
N PRO A 516 10.58 15.70 -18.94
CA PRO A 516 10.46 15.57 -17.50
C PRO A 516 9.06 15.15 -17.07
N THR A 517 8.99 14.26 -16.08
CA THR A 517 7.71 13.79 -15.55
C THR A 517 7.07 14.84 -14.65
N ILE A 518 5.76 15.04 -14.76
CA ILE A 518 5.03 16.09 -14.06
C ILE A 518 3.90 15.48 -13.22
N ALA A 519 3.74 15.95 -11.98
CA ALA A 519 2.52 15.73 -11.22
C ALA A 519 1.80 17.03 -10.88
N VAL A 520 0.49 17.00 -10.99
CA VAL A 520 -0.41 18.02 -10.45
C VAL A 520 -1.11 17.42 -9.24
N ILE A 521 -0.94 18.04 -8.09
CA ILE A 521 -1.44 17.53 -6.81
C ILE A 521 -2.42 18.55 -6.24
N SER A 522 -3.56 18.07 -5.74
CA SER A 522 -4.46 18.88 -4.93
C SER A 522 -5.01 18.05 -3.77
N PRO A 523 -5.25 18.65 -2.60
CA PRO A 523 -5.91 17.95 -1.49
C PRO A 523 -7.38 17.62 -1.78
N TYR A 524 -8.01 18.32 -2.73
CA TYR A 524 -9.45 18.24 -2.98
C TYR A 524 -9.75 17.49 -4.27
N LYS A 525 -10.57 16.43 -4.18
CA LYS A 525 -10.90 15.59 -5.33
C LYS A 525 -11.65 16.35 -6.43
N GLN A 526 -12.56 17.26 -6.06
CA GLN A 526 -13.27 18.06 -7.07
C GLN A 526 -12.35 19.03 -7.79
N GLN A 527 -11.35 19.61 -7.11
CA GLN A 527 -10.35 20.45 -7.76
C GLN A 527 -9.55 19.65 -8.79
N LEU A 528 -9.21 18.39 -8.49
CA LEU A 528 -8.56 17.52 -9.47
C LEU A 528 -9.43 17.23 -10.69
N ASN A 529 -10.76 17.16 -10.56
CA ASN A 529 -11.63 16.98 -11.71
C ASN A 529 -11.53 18.20 -12.65
N VAL A 530 -11.59 19.41 -12.08
CA VAL A 530 -11.41 20.66 -12.83
C VAL A 530 -10.04 20.73 -13.51
N LEU A 531 -8.97 20.40 -12.76
CA LEU A 531 -7.61 20.36 -13.31
C LEU A 531 -7.45 19.34 -14.43
N ASN A 532 -8.02 18.14 -14.29
CA ASN A 532 -7.98 17.11 -15.33
C ASN A 532 -8.73 17.55 -16.58
N GLU A 533 -9.92 18.15 -16.43
CA GLU A 533 -10.70 18.67 -17.55
C GLU A 533 -9.91 19.75 -18.30
N GLN A 534 -9.33 20.72 -17.58
CA GLN A 534 -8.54 21.77 -18.20
C GLN A 534 -7.25 21.25 -18.86
N LEU A 535 -6.58 20.26 -18.27
CA LEU A 535 -5.42 19.59 -18.88
C LEU A 535 -5.78 18.95 -20.22
N LEU A 536 -6.93 18.28 -20.31
CA LEU A 536 -7.41 17.63 -21.54
C LEU A 536 -7.78 18.64 -22.64
N HIS A 537 -8.10 19.88 -22.28
CA HIS A 537 -8.47 20.93 -23.22
C HIS A 537 -7.33 21.92 -23.55
N ALA A 538 -6.14 21.76 -22.94
CA ALA A 538 -4.97 22.58 -23.23
C ALA A 538 -4.20 22.05 -24.45
N PRO A 539 -4.22 22.74 -25.62
CA PRO A 539 -3.62 22.23 -26.86
C PRO A 539 -2.11 22.03 -26.75
N ASP A 540 -1.42 22.95 -26.10
CA ASP A 540 0.04 22.95 -25.96
C ASP A 540 0.56 21.83 -25.03
N LEU A 541 -0.31 21.29 -24.17
CA LEU A 541 0.01 20.20 -23.26
C LEU A 541 -0.30 18.81 -23.86
N GLN A 542 -1.10 18.74 -24.94
CA GLN A 542 -1.48 17.48 -25.59
C GLN A 542 -0.29 16.55 -25.90
N PRO A 543 0.84 17.03 -26.44
CA PRO A 543 1.98 16.17 -26.74
C PRO A 543 2.61 15.51 -25.50
N TYR A 544 2.36 16.07 -24.31
CA TYR A 544 3.02 15.69 -23.06
C TYR A 544 2.07 15.06 -22.04
N LEU A 545 0.77 14.89 -22.35
CA LEU A 545 -0.22 14.34 -21.41
C LEU A 545 0.19 12.98 -20.81
N ALA A 546 0.90 12.13 -21.57
CA ALA A 546 1.40 10.85 -21.06
C ALA A 546 2.46 11.00 -19.94
N LYS A 547 3.07 12.17 -19.79
CA LYS A 547 4.06 12.52 -18.77
C LYS A 547 3.46 13.31 -17.60
N ILE A 548 2.20 13.74 -17.71
CA ILE A 548 1.50 14.55 -16.72
C ILE A 548 0.46 13.66 -16.00
N SER A 549 0.48 13.65 -14.67
CA SER A 549 -0.51 12.94 -13.86
C SER A 549 -1.11 13.84 -12.80
N ALA A 550 -2.45 13.92 -12.72
CA ALA A 550 -3.13 14.68 -11.68
C ALA A 550 -3.76 13.76 -10.63
N ASN A 551 -3.37 13.90 -9.36
CA ASN A 551 -3.68 12.95 -8.30
C ASN A 551 -3.82 13.63 -6.93
N THR A 552 -4.52 12.98 -5.98
CA THR A 552 -4.54 13.45 -4.58
C THR A 552 -3.21 13.14 -3.91
N ILE A 553 -2.89 13.85 -2.82
CA ILE A 553 -1.69 13.63 -2.01
C ILE A 553 -1.56 12.16 -1.60
N ASP A 554 -2.62 11.57 -1.08
CA ASP A 554 -2.66 10.18 -0.59
C ASP A 554 -2.40 9.16 -1.72
N SER A 555 -2.98 9.38 -2.91
CA SER A 555 -2.76 8.49 -4.06
C SER A 555 -1.37 8.62 -4.70
N PHE A 556 -0.68 9.73 -4.45
CA PHE A 556 0.66 10.00 -4.94
C PHE A 556 1.79 9.47 -4.03
N GLN A 557 1.42 8.84 -2.92
CA GLN A 557 2.37 8.32 -1.96
C GLN A 557 3.32 7.28 -2.56
N GLY A 558 4.60 7.37 -2.21
CA GLY A 558 5.65 6.49 -2.75
C GLY A 558 6.09 6.82 -4.18
N GLN A 559 5.42 7.73 -4.88
CA GLN A 559 5.83 8.21 -6.19
C GLN A 559 6.75 9.44 -6.06
N GLU A 560 7.40 9.80 -7.16
CA GLU A 560 8.18 11.01 -7.35
C GLU A 560 8.08 11.46 -8.81
N ARG A 561 8.28 12.76 -9.05
CA ARG A 561 8.27 13.39 -10.38
C ARG A 561 9.35 14.44 -10.46
N ASP A 562 9.79 14.73 -11.67
CA ASP A 562 10.76 15.79 -11.91
C ASP A 562 10.19 17.15 -11.52
N ILE A 563 8.91 17.37 -11.84
CA ILE A 563 8.15 18.59 -11.56
C ILE A 563 6.88 18.23 -10.78
N VAL A 564 6.61 18.98 -9.70
CA VAL A 564 5.34 18.87 -8.97
C VAL A 564 4.70 20.24 -8.86
N TYR A 565 3.44 20.30 -9.25
CA TYR A 565 2.53 21.42 -9.00
C TYR A 565 1.58 21.05 -7.87
N ILE A 566 1.36 21.97 -6.93
CA ILE A 566 0.39 21.83 -5.85
C ILE A 566 -0.63 22.96 -5.96
N SER A 567 -1.90 22.60 -6.16
CA SER A 567 -3.05 23.50 -6.08
C SER A 567 -3.64 23.43 -4.67
N MET A 568 -3.55 24.54 -3.92
CA MET A 568 -3.99 24.63 -2.54
C MET A 568 -5.51 24.81 -2.40
N THR A 569 -6.18 25.36 -3.42
CA THR A 569 -7.65 25.50 -3.56
C THR A 569 -8.32 26.48 -2.59
N ARG A 570 -7.89 26.51 -1.32
CA ARG A 570 -8.52 27.31 -0.26
C ARG A 570 -8.22 28.79 -0.45
N SER A 571 -9.30 29.57 -0.56
CA SER A 571 -9.30 31.03 -0.70
C SER A 571 -10.65 31.56 -0.22
N ASN A 572 -10.72 32.08 1.01
CA ASN A 572 -11.95 32.54 1.66
C ASN A 572 -11.69 33.60 2.75
N ASP A 573 -12.69 34.47 2.97
CA ASP A 573 -12.61 35.56 3.96
C ASP A 573 -12.55 35.07 5.41
N GLN A 574 -13.00 33.83 5.68
CA GLN A 574 -13.01 33.24 7.02
C GLN A 574 -11.65 32.64 7.42
N GLN A 575 -10.67 32.65 6.52
CA GLN A 575 -9.34 32.05 6.71
C GLN A 575 -9.37 30.56 7.09
N GLU A 576 -10.41 29.85 6.66
CA GLU A 576 -10.59 28.44 6.92
C GLU A 576 -9.71 27.59 6.00
N ILE A 577 -8.76 26.88 6.57
CA ILE A 577 -7.81 26.01 5.85
C ILE A 577 -8.32 24.57 5.65
N GLY A 578 -9.29 24.13 6.46
CA GLY A 578 -9.89 22.80 6.38
C GLY A 578 -8.86 21.64 6.36
N PHE A 579 -8.90 20.84 5.30
CA PHE A 579 -8.11 19.62 5.12
C PHE A 579 -6.59 19.87 5.08
N LEU A 580 -6.18 21.11 4.81
CA LEU A 580 -4.78 21.55 4.79
C LEU A 580 -4.16 21.67 6.19
N ALA A 581 -4.94 21.56 7.28
CA ALA A 581 -4.42 21.62 8.63
C ALA A 581 -3.46 20.46 8.99
N ASP A 582 -3.55 19.33 8.28
CA ASP A 582 -2.59 18.23 8.42
C ASP A 582 -1.30 18.53 7.64
N ILE A 583 -0.33 19.12 8.33
CA ILE A 583 0.96 19.50 7.75
C ILE A 583 1.79 18.30 7.25
N ARG A 584 1.52 17.06 7.71
CA ARG A 584 2.22 15.86 7.23
C ARG A 584 1.85 15.56 5.78
N ARG A 585 0.63 15.91 5.36
CA ARG A 585 0.21 15.85 3.94
C ARG A 585 1.01 16.80 3.08
N MET A 586 1.23 18.02 3.54
CA MET A 586 2.04 18.98 2.79
C MET A 586 3.50 18.54 2.73
N ASN A 587 4.05 18.00 3.82
CA ASN A 587 5.37 17.37 3.81
C ASN A 587 5.46 16.29 2.72
N VAL A 588 4.44 15.43 2.66
CA VAL A 588 4.35 14.40 1.62
C VAL A 588 4.25 15.02 0.23
N ALA A 589 3.42 16.03 -0.01
CA ALA A 589 3.23 16.62 -1.33
C ALA A 589 4.50 17.31 -1.85
N MET A 590 5.14 18.15 -1.04
CA MET A 590 6.36 18.89 -1.40
C MET A 590 7.52 17.94 -1.74
N THR A 591 7.67 16.87 -0.95
CA THR A 591 8.82 15.94 -1.06
C THR A 591 8.70 14.91 -2.19
N ARG A 592 7.70 15.07 -3.08
CA ARG A 592 7.55 14.31 -4.33
C ARG A 592 8.29 14.95 -5.49
N ALA A 593 8.60 16.24 -5.40
CA ALA A 593 9.33 16.98 -6.41
C ALA A 593 10.81 16.61 -6.39
N ARG A 594 11.39 16.27 -7.55
CA ARG A 594 12.83 16.09 -7.66
C ARG A 594 13.51 17.42 -7.94
N LYS A 595 13.19 18.05 -9.07
CA LYS A 595 13.89 19.22 -9.58
C LYS A 595 13.13 20.53 -9.34
N LYS A 596 11.81 20.53 -9.54
CA LYS A 596 10.99 21.75 -9.42
C LYS A 596 9.70 21.51 -8.65
N LEU A 597 9.43 22.37 -7.67
CA LEU A 597 8.19 22.42 -6.90
C LEU A 597 7.51 23.78 -7.15
N VAL A 598 6.27 23.75 -7.62
CA VAL A 598 5.42 24.94 -7.78
C VAL A 598 4.20 24.78 -6.87
N VAL A 599 3.96 25.76 -6.00
CA VAL A 599 2.77 25.80 -5.14
C VAL A 599 1.95 27.02 -5.54
N VAL A 600 0.67 26.81 -5.81
CA VAL A 600 -0.29 27.86 -6.17
C VAL A 600 -1.35 27.93 -5.08
N GLY A 601 -1.57 29.10 -4.51
CA GLY A 601 -2.58 29.28 -3.47
C GLY A 601 -2.66 30.70 -2.93
N ASP A 602 -3.71 30.96 -2.16
CA ASP A 602 -3.98 32.27 -1.56
C ASP A 602 -3.26 32.44 -0.23
N SER A 603 -2.24 33.31 -0.18
CA SER A 603 -1.50 33.59 1.04
C SER A 603 -2.37 34.17 2.16
N ALA A 604 -3.40 34.96 1.83
CA ALA A 604 -4.26 35.60 2.83
C ALA A 604 -5.08 34.58 3.64
N THR A 605 -5.51 33.50 2.98
CA THR A 605 -6.18 32.36 3.62
C THR A 605 -5.18 31.40 4.27
N LEU A 606 -4.11 31.03 3.56
CA LEU A 606 -3.18 29.99 4.00
C LEU A 606 -2.33 30.41 5.21
N ALA A 607 -1.92 31.67 5.29
CA ALA A 607 -1.05 32.18 6.36
C ALA A 607 -1.71 32.17 7.75
N SER A 608 -3.00 31.83 7.86
CA SER A 608 -3.67 31.60 9.15
C SER A 608 -3.08 30.41 9.92
N LEU A 609 -2.46 29.45 9.24
CA LEU A 609 -1.67 28.40 9.86
C LEU A 609 -0.18 28.78 9.87
N PRO A 610 0.51 28.77 11.03
CA PRO A 610 1.93 29.11 11.13
C PRO A 610 2.82 28.36 10.14
N PHE A 611 2.51 27.09 9.86
CA PHE A 611 3.25 26.27 8.91
C PHE A 611 3.23 26.83 7.48
N TYR A 612 2.11 27.40 7.00
CA TYR A 612 2.06 27.97 5.65
C TYR A 612 2.64 29.38 5.62
N ALA A 613 2.43 30.18 6.67
CA ALA A 613 3.09 31.48 6.81
C ALA A 613 4.62 31.34 6.74
N ASP A 614 5.18 30.40 7.51
CA ASP A 614 6.62 30.11 7.50
C ASP A 614 7.12 29.62 6.13
N PHE A 615 6.29 28.88 5.37
CA PHE A 615 6.64 28.41 4.03
C PHE A 615 6.65 29.55 3.02
N ILE A 616 5.68 30.47 3.10
CA ILE A 616 5.61 31.66 2.26
C ILE A 616 6.83 32.55 2.53
N THR A 617 7.16 32.81 3.80
CA THR A 617 8.38 33.54 4.17
C THR A 617 9.64 32.80 3.70
N TYR A 618 9.66 31.48 3.74
CA TYR A 618 10.77 30.70 3.18
C TYR A 618 10.89 30.92 1.66
N ALA A 619 9.79 31.00 0.92
CA ALA A 619 9.82 31.32 -0.51
C ALA A 619 10.28 32.77 -0.77
N GLU A 620 9.82 33.75 0.01
CA GLU A 620 10.24 35.16 -0.08
C GLU A 620 11.75 35.31 0.14
N THR A 621 12.28 34.71 1.21
CA THR A 621 13.72 34.78 1.56
C THR A 621 14.63 34.17 0.50
N HIS A 622 14.12 33.27 -0.34
CA HIS A 622 14.85 32.66 -1.45
C HIS A 622 14.56 33.33 -2.81
N ASN A 623 13.80 34.44 -2.83
CA ASN A 623 13.32 35.11 -4.05
C ASN A 623 12.54 34.16 -4.99
N THR A 624 11.70 33.32 -4.42
CA THR A 624 10.85 32.36 -5.15
C THR A 624 9.37 32.55 -4.87
N TYR A 625 8.99 33.70 -4.31
CA TYR A 625 7.61 34.13 -4.14
C TYR A 625 7.24 35.07 -5.29
N HIS A 626 6.13 34.79 -5.97
CA HIS A 626 5.63 35.55 -7.11
C HIS A 626 4.14 35.80 -6.97
N SER A 627 3.68 36.92 -7.50
CA SER A 627 2.26 37.24 -7.50
C SER A 627 1.58 36.71 -8.75
N ALA A 628 0.39 36.14 -8.62
CA ALA A 628 -0.42 35.69 -9.76
C ALA A 628 -0.69 36.80 -10.79
N TRP A 629 -0.63 38.09 -10.40
CA TRP A 629 -0.70 39.23 -11.29
C TRP A 629 0.35 39.24 -12.42
N GLU A 630 1.47 38.54 -12.26
CA GLU A 630 2.48 38.37 -13.32
C GLU A 630 1.95 37.54 -14.50
N TRP A 631 0.87 36.77 -14.29
CA TRP A 631 0.25 35.90 -15.28
C TRP A 631 -1.23 36.20 -15.53
N LEU A 632 -1.78 37.29 -15.02
CA LEU A 632 -3.19 37.66 -15.26
C LEU A 632 -3.38 38.59 -16.46
#